data_AF-A0A256WAQ9-F1
#
_entry.id   AF-A0A256WAQ9-F1
#
_cell.length_a   1.000
_cell.length_b   1.000
_cell.length_c   1.000
_cell.angle_alpha   90.00
_cell.angle_beta   90.00
_cell.angle_gamma   90.00
#
_symmetry.space_group_name_H-M   'P 1'
#
loop_
_entity.id
_entity.type
_entity.pdbx_description
1 polymer ?
#
loop_
_entity_poly.entity_id
_entity_poly.type
_entity_poly.pdbx_seq_one_letter_code
_entity_poly.pdbx_strand_id
1 'polypeptide(L)'
;EPSIPFPQSDSFERVINLCELLNENSLLNREDLTDNYDFNVRQTNYYTDAGRYLGLIDKSRENGEVSYFLSEKGQNLFGLSIIERQLKLIELILSHFVFNKVLKLYFKKAEAPNSHEIVQLMKESNLYNINSDITFYRRSSTILSWINWVLEQVEE
;
A
#
# COMPACT_ATOMS: atom_id res chain seq x y z
N GLU A 1 12.10 -3.68 5.70
CA GLU A 1 11.11 -2.60 5.65
C GLU A 1 11.75 -1.35 5.06
N PRO A 2 11.05 -0.62 4.18
CA PRO A 2 11.58 0.57 3.52
C PRO A 2 11.58 1.79 4.45
N SER A 3 12.43 2.77 4.17
CA SER A 3 12.44 4.09 4.84
C SER A 3 11.34 5.02 4.31
N ILE A 4 10.13 4.47 4.16
CA ILE A 4 8.92 5.16 3.69
C ILE A 4 7.88 5.07 4.83
N PRO A 5 7.10 6.13 5.12
CA PRO A 5 6.06 6.06 6.13
C PRO A 5 5.14 4.86 5.89
N PHE A 6 4.94 4.02 6.91
CA PHE A 6 4.10 2.83 6.78
C PHE A 6 2.69 3.20 6.27
N PRO A 7 2.04 2.38 5.42
CA PRO A 7 0.72 2.69 4.87
C PRO A 7 -0.35 3.02 5.93
N GLN A 8 -1.36 3.77 5.50
CA GLN A 8 -2.54 4.12 6.29
C GLN A 8 -3.74 4.29 5.34
N SER A 9 -3.95 3.28 4.51
CA SER A 9 -4.70 3.33 3.26
C SER A 9 -5.44 2.01 3.07
N ASP A 10 -6.59 1.88 3.72
CA ASP A 10 -7.19 0.58 4.01
C ASP A 10 -7.78 -0.12 2.76
N SER A 11 -8.08 0.60 1.68
CA SER A 11 -8.44 -0.01 0.38
C SER A 11 -7.16 -0.28 -0.44
N PHE A 12 -6.88 -1.53 -0.79
CA PHE A 12 -5.77 -1.83 -1.69
C PHE A 12 -6.11 -1.50 -3.15
N GLU A 13 -7.39 -1.61 -3.51
CA GLU A 13 -7.95 -1.22 -4.81
C GLU A 13 -7.67 0.26 -5.09
N ARG A 14 -7.87 1.17 -4.12
CA ARG A 14 -7.51 2.59 -4.30
C ARG A 14 -6.00 2.83 -4.44
N VAL A 15 -5.12 1.90 -4.01
CA VAL A 15 -3.68 1.93 -4.34
C VAL A 15 -3.46 1.51 -5.79
N ILE A 16 -4.14 0.45 -6.26
CA ILE A 16 -4.08 -0.02 -7.65
C ILE A 16 -4.60 1.07 -8.59
N ASN A 17 -5.80 1.61 -8.36
CA ASN A 17 -6.42 2.65 -9.19
C ASN A 17 -5.51 3.90 -9.31
N LEU A 18 -4.85 4.31 -8.21
CA LEU A 18 -3.88 5.41 -8.26
C LEU A 18 -2.68 5.07 -9.17
N CYS A 19 -2.19 3.84 -9.14
CA CYS A 19 -1.12 3.41 -10.01
C CYS A 19 -1.57 3.31 -11.48
N GLU A 20 -2.83 2.95 -11.75
CA GLU A 20 -3.42 2.95 -13.09
C GLU A 20 -3.52 4.37 -13.66
N LEU A 21 -4.01 5.32 -12.87
CA LEU A 21 -4.03 6.74 -13.25
C LEU A 21 -2.63 7.29 -13.56
N LEU A 22 -1.61 6.89 -12.78
CA LEU A 22 -0.22 7.25 -13.05
C LEU A 22 0.37 6.52 -14.28
N ASN A 23 -0.13 5.33 -14.62
CA ASN A 23 0.22 4.63 -15.85
C ASN A 23 -0.33 5.33 -17.09
N GLU A 24 -1.58 5.82 -17.01
CA GLU A 24 -2.26 6.54 -18.10
C GLU A 24 -1.69 7.95 -18.33
N ASN A 25 -1.39 8.68 -17.25
CA ASN A 25 -1.02 10.09 -17.32
C ASN A 25 0.50 10.35 -17.21
N SER A 26 1.31 9.31 -16.92
CA SER A 26 2.77 9.35 -16.69
C SER A 26 3.26 10.17 -15.49
N LEU A 27 2.69 11.34 -15.23
CA LEU A 27 3.05 12.25 -14.15
C LEU A 27 1.80 13.02 -13.70
N LEU A 28 1.48 12.99 -12.40
CA LEU A 28 0.36 13.75 -11.81
C LEU A 28 0.84 14.50 -10.56
N ASN A 29 0.45 15.77 -10.42
CA ASN A 29 0.67 16.53 -9.20
C ASN A 29 -0.44 16.23 -8.15
N ARG A 30 -0.45 16.98 -7.04
CA ARG A 30 -1.46 16.78 -5.99
C ARG A 30 -2.84 17.34 -6.36
N GLU A 31 -2.88 18.43 -7.10
CA GLU A 31 -4.11 19.13 -7.52
C GLU A 31 -4.83 18.30 -8.59
N ASP A 32 -4.08 17.70 -9.53
CA ASP A 32 -4.62 16.75 -10.51
C ASP A 32 -5.38 15.60 -9.82
N LEU A 33 -4.76 15.01 -8.79
CA LEU A 33 -5.32 13.89 -8.04
C LEU A 33 -6.53 14.30 -7.20
N THR A 34 -6.59 15.54 -6.68
CA THR A 34 -7.74 16.02 -5.89
C THR A 34 -8.92 16.45 -6.74
N ASP A 35 -8.65 17.11 -7.86
CA ASP A 35 -9.65 17.86 -8.59
C ASP A 35 -10.27 17.03 -9.72
N ASN A 36 -9.51 16.06 -10.28
CA ASN A 36 -9.95 15.22 -11.39
C ASN A 36 -10.29 13.77 -11.01
N TYR A 37 -9.82 13.25 -9.85
CA TYR A 37 -9.79 11.80 -9.57
C TYR A 37 -10.35 11.34 -8.20
N ASP A 38 -11.15 12.16 -7.49
CA ASP A 38 -11.80 11.81 -6.20
C ASP A 38 -10.85 11.38 -5.05
N PHE A 39 -9.57 11.75 -5.11
CA PHE A 39 -8.66 11.62 -3.97
C PHE A 39 -8.64 12.92 -3.16
N ASN A 40 -9.35 13.00 -2.03
CA ASN A 40 -9.19 14.18 -1.17
C ASN A 40 -7.73 14.32 -0.68
N VAL A 41 -7.29 15.55 -0.34
CA VAL A 41 -5.89 15.88 0.02
C VAL A 41 -5.25 14.92 1.05
N ARG A 42 -6.03 14.35 1.99
CA ARG A 42 -5.52 13.35 2.94
C ARG A 42 -5.30 12.00 2.26
N GLN A 43 -6.28 11.54 1.49
CA GLN A 43 -6.19 10.32 0.70
C GLN A 43 -5.01 10.39 -0.30
N THR A 44 -4.84 11.50 -1.03
CA THR A 44 -3.71 11.69 -1.97
C THR A 44 -2.37 11.36 -1.32
N ASN A 45 -2.11 11.87 -0.12
CA ASN A 45 -0.86 11.59 0.60
C ASN A 45 -0.77 10.13 1.10
N TYR A 46 -1.86 9.56 1.64
CA TYR A 46 -1.84 8.17 2.12
C TYR A 46 -1.69 7.13 1.01
N TYR A 47 -2.40 7.28 -0.11
CA TYR A 47 -2.33 6.35 -1.24
C TYR A 47 -1.03 6.49 -2.03
N THR A 48 -0.51 7.72 -2.22
CA THR A 48 0.81 7.89 -2.85
C THR A 48 1.94 7.32 -1.98
N ASP A 49 1.97 7.57 -0.66
CA ASP A 49 2.99 6.95 0.19
C ASP A 49 2.82 5.42 0.31
N ALA A 50 1.60 4.87 0.14
CA ALA A 50 1.39 3.42 0.07
C ALA A 50 1.96 2.79 -1.21
N GLY A 51 1.71 3.39 -2.38
CA GLY A 51 2.35 2.93 -3.63
C GLY A 51 3.87 3.10 -3.60
N ARG A 52 4.38 4.16 -2.94
CA ARG A 52 5.83 4.35 -2.69
C ARG A 52 6.40 3.31 -1.72
N TYR A 53 5.63 2.89 -0.71
CA TYR A 53 6.04 1.85 0.25
C TYR A 53 6.25 0.48 -0.43
N LEU A 54 5.40 0.15 -1.41
CA LEU A 54 5.55 -1.03 -2.29
C LEU A 54 6.64 -0.84 -3.37
N GLY A 55 7.16 0.37 -3.54
CA GLY A 55 8.13 0.76 -4.57
C GLY A 55 7.53 0.86 -5.99
N LEU A 56 6.21 1.02 -6.12
CA LEU A 56 5.50 1.16 -7.39
C LEU A 56 5.40 2.61 -7.86
N ILE A 57 5.32 3.55 -6.93
CA ILE A 57 5.26 4.98 -7.18
C ILE A 57 6.58 5.61 -6.74
N ASP A 58 7.04 6.61 -7.48
CA ASP A 58 8.07 7.55 -7.07
C ASP A 58 7.55 9.00 -7.11
N LYS A 59 8.36 9.96 -6.66
CA LYS A 59 7.99 11.38 -6.68
C LYS A 59 9.16 12.29 -7.01
N SER A 60 8.90 13.32 -7.81
CA SER A 60 9.81 14.43 -8.09
C SER A 60 9.42 15.65 -7.26
N ARG A 61 10.30 16.66 -7.24
CA ARG A 61 10.00 17.99 -6.70
C ARG A 61 10.67 19.03 -7.58
N GLU A 62 9.87 19.85 -8.24
CA GLU A 62 10.31 20.94 -9.11
C GLU A 62 9.63 22.22 -8.66
N ASN A 63 10.39 23.32 -8.54
CA ASN A 63 9.92 24.64 -8.10
C ASN A 63 9.11 24.69 -6.79
N GLY A 64 9.18 23.65 -5.96
CA GLY A 64 8.41 23.52 -4.72
C GLY A 64 7.15 22.65 -4.83
N GLU A 65 6.70 22.38 -6.05
CA GLU A 65 5.61 21.46 -6.37
C GLU A 65 6.07 20.00 -6.20
N VAL A 66 5.14 19.07 -5.98
CA VAL A 66 5.43 17.63 -5.84
C VAL A 66 4.53 16.86 -6.80
N SER A 67 5.18 16.11 -7.70
CA SER A 67 4.51 15.26 -8.68
C SER A 67 4.90 13.81 -8.47
N TYR A 68 3.99 12.91 -8.80
CA TYR A 68 4.08 11.47 -8.62
C TYR A 68 4.04 10.79 -9.98
N PHE A 69 4.77 9.67 -10.10
CA PHE A 69 4.87 8.87 -11.32
C PHE A 69 5.10 7.40 -10.96
N LEU A 70 4.84 6.48 -11.89
CA LEU A 70 5.23 5.09 -11.69
C LEU A 70 6.75 4.93 -11.76
N SER A 71 7.34 4.27 -10.77
CA SER A 71 8.73 3.82 -10.83
C SER A 71 8.91 2.80 -11.98
N GLU A 72 10.14 2.47 -12.35
CA GLU A 72 10.43 1.39 -13.33
C GLU A 72 9.72 0.08 -12.93
N LYS A 73 9.70 -0.23 -11.64
CA LYS A 73 8.98 -1.39 -11.08
C LYS A 73 7.46 -1.28 -11.23
N GLY A 74 6.90 -0.08 -11.06
CA GLY A 74 5.49 0.20 -11.33
C GLY A 74 5.13 0.03 -12.81
N GLN A 75 5.91 0.63 -13.71
CA GLN A 75 5.70 0.53 -15.15
C GLN A 75 5.76 -0.94 -15.63
N ASN A 76 6.76 -1.69 -15.17
CA ASN A 76 6.87 -3.13 -15.44
C ASN A 76 5.68 -3.93 -14.90
N LEU A 77 5.13 -3.59 -13.73
CA LEU A 77 3.94 -4.23 -13.17
C LEU A 77 2.69 -4.02 -14.04
N PHE A 78 2.48 -2.80 -14.55
CA PHE A 78 1.29 -2.48 -15.37
C PHE A 78 1.41 -2.93 -16.83
N GLY A 79 2.61 -3.29 -17.29
CA GLY A 79 2.82 -4.03 -18.54
C GLY A 79 2.43 -5.51 -18.51
N LEU A 80 2.15 -6.08 -17.33
CA LEU A 80 1.73 -7.48 -17.18
C LEU A 80 0.24 -7.70 -17.49
N SER A 81 -0.11 -8.94 -17.86
CA SER A 81 -1.51 -9.37 -17.89
C SER A 81 -2.16 -9.29 -16.51
N ILE A 82 -3.50 -9.25 -16.45
CA ILE A 82 -4.23 -9.05 -15.18
C ILE A 82 -3.89 -10.09 -14.11
N ILE A 83 -3.79 -11.38 -14.49
CA ILE A 83 -3.48 -12.49 -13.58
C ILE A 83 -2.03 -12.37 -13.05
N GLU A 84 -1.07 -12.13 -13.95
CA GLU A 84 0.34 -11.93 -13.57
C GLU A 84 0.50 -10.70 -12.66
N ARG A 85 -0.26 -9.63 -12.91
CA ARG A 85 -0.30 -8.41 -12.10
C ARG A 85 -0.87 -8.67 -10.71
N GLN A 86 -1.99 -9.39 -10.59
CA GLN A 86 -2.56 -9.79 -9.30
C GLN A 86 -1.56 -10.63 -8.49
N LEU A 87 -0.98 -11.68 -9.09
CA LEU A 87 0.05 -12.49 -8.44
C LEU A 87 1.25 -11.66 -7.99
N LYS A 88 1.71 -10.71 -8.81
CA LYS A 88 2.83 -9.84 -8.46
C LYS A 88 2.48 -8.84 -7.37
N LEU A 89 1.26 -8.29 -7.34
CA LEU A 89 0.77 -7.44 -6.24
C LEU A 89 0.72 -8.21 -4.90
N ILE A 90 0.26 -9.46 -4.91
CA ILE A 90 0.28 -10.34 -3.74
C ILE A 90 1.72 -10.59 -3.27
N GLU A 91 2.64 -10.93 -4.18
CA GLU A 91 4.07 -11.09 -3.88
C GLU A 91 4.65 -9.83 -3.21
N LEU A 92 4.28 -8.65 -3.71
CA LEU A 92 4.75 -7.37 -3.17
C LEU A 92 4.25 -7.13 -1.75
N ILE A 93 2.95 -7.29 -1.47
CA ILE A 93 2.41 -7.18 -0.10
C ILE A 93 3.13 -8.16 0.83
N LEU A 94 3.24 -9.43 0.44
CA LEU A 94 3.77 -10.50 1.27
C LEU A 94 5.30 -10.53 1.38
N SER A 95 6.00 -9.68 0.62
CA SER A 95 7.45 -9.43 0.79
C SER A 95 7.77 -8.62 2.06
N HIS A 96 6.79 -7.87 2.58
CA HIS A 96 6.92 -7.13 3.84
C HIS A 96 6.65 -8.05 5.04
N PHE A 97 7.48 -7.93 6.08
CA PHE A 97 7.53 -8.90 7.18
C PHE A 97 6.20 -8.97 7.94
N VAL A 98 5.61 -7.82 8.24
CA VAL A 98 4.40 -7.77 9.07
C VAL A 98 3.18 -8.35 8.36
N PHE A 99 3.00 -8.06 7.07
CA PHE A 99 1.91 -8.63 6.25
C PHE A 99 2.08 -10.16 6.15
N ASN A 100 3.30 -10.64 5.85
CA ASN A 100 3.62 -12.05 5.81
C ASN A 100 3.32 -12.78 7.14
N LYS A 101 3.64 -12.15 8.28
CA LYS A 101 3.37 -12.66 9.62
C LYS A 101 1.87 -12.69 9.95
N VAL A 102 1.13 -11.64 9.59
CA VAL A 102 -0.33 -11.58 9.80
C VAL A 102 -1.06 -12.64 8.98
N LEU A 103 -0.71 -12.83 7.70
CA LEU A 103 -1.29 -13.92 6.88
C LEU A 103 -1.03 -15.31 7.50
N LYS A 104 0.20 -15.56 7.96
CA LYS A 104 0.56 -16.81 8.66
C LYS A 104 -0.23 -17.00 9.96
N LEU A 105 -0.50 -15.93 10.71
CA LEU A 105 -1.33 -15.98 11.91
C LEU A 105 -2.80 -16.25 11.56
N TYR A 106 -3.33 -15.61 10.52
CA TYR A 106 -4.68 -15.82 9.99
C TYR A 106 -4.90 -17.30 9.68
N PHE A 107 -4.04 -17.91 8.85
CA PHE A 107 -4.13 -19.35 8.53
C PHE A 107 -3.95 -20.26 9.74
N LYS A 108 -3.08 -19.91 10.71
CA LYS A 108 -2.89 -20.69 11.94
C LYS A 108 -4.14 -20.68 12.82
N LYS A 109 -4.88 -19.57 12.85
CA LYS A 109 -6.10 -19.41 13.67
C LYS A 109 -7.37 -19.87 12.96
N ALA A 110 -7.37 -19.88 11.62
CA ALA A 110 -8.57 -19.99 10.78
C ALA A 110 -9.61 -18.86 11.03
N GLU A 111 -9.15 -17.73 11.55
CA GLU A 111 -9.93 -16.50 11.77
C GLU A 111 -9.03 -15.26 11.63
N ALA A 112 -9.64 -14.10 11.37
CA ALA A 112 -8.93 -12.83 11.28
C ALA A 112 -8.22 -12.48 12.60
N PRO A 113 -6.90 -12.16 12.59
CA PRO A 113 -6.22 -11.64 13.75
C PRO A 113 -6.79 -10.29 14.19
N ASN A 114 -6.97 -10.12 15.51
CA ASN A 114 -7.46 -8.85 16.05
C ASN A 114 -6.35 -7.78 16.07
N SER A 115 -6.73 -6.51 16.22
CA SER A 115 -5.78 -5.40 16.19
C SER A 115 -4.66 -5.50 17.24
N HIS A 116 -4.88 -6.13 18.40
CA HIS A 116 -3.81 -6.32 19.39
C HIS A 116 -2.76 -7.33 18.91
N GLU A 117 -3.19 -8.45 18.35
CA GLU A 117 -2.31 -9.46 17.74
C GLU A 117 -1.50 -8.86 16.58
N ILE A 118 -2.14 -8.08 15.72
CA ILE A 118 -1.46 -7.37 14.61
C ILE A 118 -0.43 -6.37 15.16
N VAL A 119 -0.79 -5.56 16.17
CA VAL A 119 0.13 -4.58 16.78
C VAL A 119 1.34 -5.24 17.44
N GLN A 120 1.20 -6.45 18.02
CA GLN A 120 2.35 -7.21 18.52
C GLN A 120 3.32 -7.56 17.37
N LEU A 121 2.81 -8.09 16.25
CA LEU A 121 3.62 -8.40 15.06
C LEU A 121 4.22 -7.14 14.41
N MET A 122 3.53 -6.01 14.44
CA MET A 122 4.07 -4.71 14.02
C MET A 122 5.24 -4.27 14.91
N LYS A 123 5.20 -4.53 16.21
CA LYS A 123 6.28 -4.20 17.16
C LYS A 123 7.49 -5.15 17.07
N GLU A 124 7.32 -6.36 16.53
CA GLU A 124 8.45 -7.22 16.09
C GLU A 124 9.17 -6.65 14.85
N SER A 125 8.60 -5.65 14.18
CA SER A 125 9.06 -5.13 12.89
C SER A 125 9.73 -3.76 13.04
N ASN A 126 10.82 -3.53 12.31
CA ASN A 126 11.48 -2.20 12.22
C ASN A 126 10.68 -1.25 11.29
N LEU A 127 9.44 -0.92 11.66
CA LEU A 127 8.57 -0.04 10.87
C LEU A 127 9.02 1.42 10.95
N TYR A 128 9.21 2.05 9.79
CA TYR A 128 9.73 3.41 9.71
C TYR A 128 8.73 4.45 10.24
N ASN A 129 9.21 5.31 11.16
CA ASN A 129 8.48 6.41 11.79
C ASN A 129 7.10 6.01 12.39
N ILE A 130 7.05 4.93 13.18
CA ILE A 130 5.92 4.62 14.06
C ILE A 130 6.35 4.76 15.52
N ASN A 131 6.00 5.90 16.14
CA ASN A 131 6.52 6.31 17.45
C ASN A 131 5.47 6.26 18.58
N SER A 132 4.26 5.73 18.34
CA SER A 132 3.22 5.63 19.38
C SER A 132 2.25 4.48 19.13
N ASP A 133 1.75 3.88 20.21
CA ASP A 133 0.77 2.79 20.18
C ASP A 133 -0.52 3.18 19.44
N ILE A 134 -0.98 4.43 19.59
CA ILE A 134 -2.12 4.96 18.83
C ILE A 134 -1.85 4.87 17.32
N THR A 135 -0.63 5.14 16.87
CA THR A 135 -0.26 5.04 15.45
C THR A 135 -0.16 3.59 14.98
N PHE A 136 0.28 2.66 15.85
CA PHE A 136 0.25 1.22 15.59
C PHE A 136 -1.20 0.71 15.39
N TYR A 137 -2.09 0.92 16.36
CA TYR A 137 -3.51 0.52 16.23
C TYR A 137 -4.22 1.21 15.05
N ARG A 138 -3.84 2.44 14.73
CA ARG A 138 -4.35 3.21 13.58
C ARG A 138 -3.60 2.90 12.25
N ARG A 139 -2.83 1.81 12.21
CA ARG A 139 -2.20 1.23 10.99
C ARG A 139 -2.38 -0.29 10.90
N SER A 140 -2.85 -0.96 11.97
CA SER A 140 -3.21 -2.38 11.94
C SER A 140 -4.44 -2.64 11.06
N SER A 141 -5.35 -1.67 10.90
CA SER A 141 -6.47 -1.78 9.95
C SER A 141 -5.97 -1.95 8.52
N THR A 142 -5.01 -1.14 8.08
CA THR A 142 -4.40 -1.26 6.74
C THR A 142 -3.79 -2.63 6.49
N ILE A 143 -3.13 -3.21 7.49
CA ILE A 143 -2.56 -4.56 7.38
C ILE A 143 -3.66 -5.60 7.22
N LEU A 144 -4.70 -5.56 8.06
CA LEU A 144 -5.82 -6.49 7.97
C LEU A 144 -6.54 -6.37 6.63
N SER A 145 -6.83 -5.15 6.17
CA SER A 145 -7.55 -4.93 4.91
C SER A 145 -6.76 -5.38 3.69
N TRP A 146 -5.44 -5.15 3.64
CA TRP A 146 -4.61 -5.66 2.54
C TRP A 146 -4.45 -7.19 2.58
N ILE A 147 -4.48 -7.80 3.77
CA ILE A 147 -4.50 -9.27 3.89
C ILE A 147 -5.85 -9.85 3.46
N ASN A 148 -6.97 -9.19 3.77
CA ASN A 148 -8.28 -9.60 3.25
C ASN A 148 -8.31 -9.52 1.72
N TRP A 149 -7.83 -8.42 1.11
CA TRP A 149 -7.70 -8.31 -0.34
C TRP A 149 -6.90 -9.47 -0.94
N VAL A 150 -5.77 -9.86 -0.34
CA VAL A 150 -4.97 -11.02 -0.76
C VAL A 150 -5.75 -12.33 -0.69
N LEU A 151 -6.61 -12.52 0.32
CA LEU A 151 -7.46 -13.71 0.44
C LEU A 151 -8.58 -13.71 -0.61
N GLU A 152 -9.19 -12.56 -0.88
CA GLU A 152 -10.24 -12.39 -1.90
C GLU A 152 -9.73 -12.76 -3.31
N GLN A 153 -8.45 -12.53 -3.62
CA GLN A 153 -7.84 -12.96 -4.90
C GLN A 153 -7.67 -14.49 -5.05
N VAL A 154 -8.01 -15.29 -4.02
CA VAL A 154 -7.91 -16.77 -4.01
C VAL A 154 -9.28 -17.44 -4.01
N GLU A 155 -10.38 -16.66 -3.86
CA GLU A 155 -11.76 -17.16 -3.88
C GLU A 155 -12.42 -17.09 -5.28
N GLU A 156 -11.72 -16.52 -6.28
CA GLU A 156 -12.09 -16.49 -7.71
C GLU A 156 -11.44 -17.62 -8.55
#